data_AF-A0A3D5X7J0-F1
#
_entry.id   AF-A0A3D5X7J0-F1
#
_cell.length_a   1.000
_cell.length_b   1.000
_cell.length_c   1.000
_cell.angle_alpha   90.00
_cell.angle_beta   90.00
_cell.angle_gamma   90.00
#
_symmetry.space_group_name_H-M   'P 1'
#
loop_
_entity.id
_entity.type
_entity.pdbx_description
1 polymer ?
#
loop_
_entity_poly.entity_id
_entity_poly.type
_entity_poly.pdbx_seq_one_letter_code
_entity_poly.pdbx_strand_id
1 'polypeptide(L)'
;QDSRFAPAPWVYYPLLNSPSSHPVTRNLNPIATKFISPIDTVGMNHEVNKRFLLRTSPYARTVNVPTFINLAQIEQSPLEGEFTQSNIPVAVLLEGVFPSVFTNRPLAAYNNGNPFRFREKSVPTRMIVVSDADVIRNEVRRRGDGAYIIPLGFDRYTNQTYGNKDFVVNMVNYLNDDSGLMNLKSREFKLRLLDKNKVLEHRTKWQVLNLLIPSLILMIFVAIWLLVRRKRYVK
;
A
#
# COMPACT_ATOMS: atom_id res chain seq x y z
N GLN A 1 -17.02 -19.99 -25.25
CA GLN A 1 -17.33 -20.02 -23.81
C GLN A 1 -16.47 -18.93 -23.18
N ASP A 2 -17.08 -17.85 -22.69
CA ASP A 2 -16.29 -16.73 -22.15
C ASP A 2 -15.55 -17.17 -20.89
N SER A 3 -14.26 -16.86 -20.82
CA SER A 3 -13.43 -17.18 -19.66
C SER A 3 -13.98 -16.50 -18.41
N ARG A 4 -14.38 -17.28 -17.41
CA ARG A 4 -14.81 -16.76 -16.10
C ARG A 4 -13.58 -16.63 -15.19
N PHE A 5 -13.23 -15.42 -14.82
CA PHE A 5 -12.17 -15.13 -13.86
C PHE A 5 -12.76 -15.01 -12.45
N ALA A 6 -12.16 -15.70 -11.47
CA ALA A 6 -12.50 -15.56 -10.05
C ALA A 6 -11.27 -14.97 -9.31
N PRO A 7 -11.39 -13.83 -8.62
CA PRO A 7 -10.29 -13.28 -7.85
C PRO A 7 -10.01 -14.17 -6.64
N ALA A 8 -8.75 -14.53 -6.44
CA ALA A 8 -8.32 -15.35 -5.33
C ALA A 8 -7.19 -14.66 -4.53
N PRO A 9 -7.12 -14.85 -3.20
CA PRO A 9 -6.16 -14.15 -2.36
C PRO A 9 -4.73 -14.64 -2.63
N TRP A 10 -3.95 -13.85 -3.36
CA TRP A 10 -2.54 -14.15 -3.62
C TRP A 10 -1.63 -13.34 -2.70
N VAL A 11 -1.19 -13.96 -1.61
CA VAL A 11 -0.44 -13.30 -0.52
C VAL A 11 0.91 -12.71 -0.95
N TYR A 12 1.49 -13.20 -2.06
CA TYR A 12 2.76 -12.70 -2.58
C TYR A 12 2.62 -11.39 -3.36
N TYR A 13 1.40 -10.97 -3.74
CA TYR A 13 1.13 -9.68 -4.37
C TYR A 13 0.35 -8.77 -3.40
N PRO A 14 0.98 -8.33 -2.30
CA PRO A 14 0.27 -7.55 -1.30
C PRO A 14 -0.07 -6.16 -1.84
N LEU A 15 -1.23 -5.67 -1.41
CA LEU A 15 -1.62 -4.28 -1.55
C LEU A 15 -1.14 -3.52 -0.31
N LEU A 16 -0.28 -2.53 -0.50
CA LEU A 16 0.27 -1.73 0.58
C LEU A 16 -0.61 -0.53 0.88
N ASN A 17 -0.88 -0.32 2.16
CA ASN A 17 -1.53 0.91 2.61
C ASN A 17 -0.50 2.04 2.65
N SER A 18 -0.84 3.17 2.05
CA SER A 18 0.00 4.37 2.03
C SER A 18 -0.29 5.25 3.26
N PRO A 19 0.67 5.47 4.17
CA PRO A 19 0.49 6.37 5.30
C PRO A 19 0.28 7.81 4.82
N SER A 20 -0.63 8.56 5.46
CA SER A 20 -0.87 9.97 5.11
C SER A 20 0.16 10.95 5.69
N SER A 21 1.20 10.45 6.38
CA SER A 21 2.14 11.28 7.14
C SER A 21 3.16 12.02 6.27
N HIS A 22 3.40 11.57 5.04
CA HIS A 22 4.45 12.11 4.16
C HIS A 22 3.86 12.58 2.82
N PRO A 23 4.32 13.70 2.23
CA PRO A 23 3.87 14.17 0.91
C PRO A 23 3.88 13.10 -0.18
N VAL A 24 4.91 12.26 -0.20
CA VAL A 24 5.06 11.18 -1.20
C VAL A 24 3.90 10.19 -1.15
N THR A 25 3.41 9.86 0.04
CA THR A 25 2.43 8.79 0.27
C THR A 25 1.03 9.30 0.62
N ARG A 26 0.85 10.63 0.67
CA ARG A 26 -0.40 11.26 1.08
C ARG A 26 -1.50 11.03 0.05
N ASN A 27 -2.67 10.60 0.51
CA ASN A 27 -3.89 10.45 -0.30
C ASN A 27 -3.71 9.54 -1.53
N LEU A 28 -2.86 8.52 -1.41
CA LEU A 28 -2.72 7.52 -2.44
C LEU A 28 -3.74 6.39 -2.24
N ASN A 29 -4.18 5.82 -3.36
CA ASN A 29 -4.79 4.51 -3.36
C ASN A 29 -3.77 3.46 -2.89
N PRO A 30 -4.24 2.27 -2.46
CA PRO A 30 -3.33 1.16 -2.15
C PRO A 30 -2.36 0.91 -3.31
N ILE A 31 -1.12 0.61 -2.95
CA ILE A 31 -0.03 0.40 -3.93
C ILE A 31 0.09 -1.10 -4.15
N ALA A 32 -0.05 -1.52 -5.40
CA ALA A 32 0.12 -2.92 -5.78
C ALA A 32 1.61 -3.26 -5.92
N THR A 33 2.01 -4.38 -5.36
CA THR A 33 3.40 -4.86 -5.37
C THR A 33 3.45 -6.34 -5.71
N LYS A 34 4.62 -6.83 -6.12
CA LYS A 34 4.85 -8.24 -6.44
C LYS A 34 6.11 -8.73 -5.75
N PHE A 35 5.98 -9.76 -4.92
CA PHE A 35 7.09 -10.39 -4.20
C PHE A 35 7.96 -9.38 -3.42
N ILE A 36 7.33 -8.37 -2.82
CA ILE A 36 8.06 -7.29 -2.15
C ILE A 36 8.83 -7.80 -0.94
N SER A 37 10.09 -7.34 -0.82
CA SER A 37 10.98 -7.73 0.27
C SER A 37 10.94 -6.73 1.44
N PRO A 38 11.18 -7.17 2.68
CA PRO A 38 11.38 -6.25 3.80
C PRO A 38 12.65 -5.42 3.62
N ILE A 39 12.63 -4.16 4.07
CA ILE A 39 13.81 -3.29 4.14
C ILE A 39 14.18 -3.07 5.60
N ASP A 40 15.40 -3.42 5.96
CA ASP A 40 16.00 -2.99 7.23
C ASP A 40 17.06 -1.92 6.98
N THR A 41 17.16 -0.95 7.90
CA THR A 41 18.13 0.14 7.80
C THR A 41 19.22 -0.05 8.84
N VAL A 42 20.47 -0.16 8.37
CA VAL A 42 21.64 -0.26 9.25
C VAL A 42 22.40 1.08 9.35
N GLY A 43 23.21 1.22 10.40
CA GLY A 43 24.14 2.34 10.60
C GLY A 43 23.56 3.54 11.36
N MET A 44 24.36 4.12 12.24
CA MET A 44 24.04 5.30 13.07
C MET A 44 24.67 6.58 12.50
N ASN A 45 24.53 6.81 11.19
CA ASN A 45 24.94 8.09 10.63
C ASN A 45 23.90 9.17 11.02
N HIS A 46 24.27 10.01 11.99
CA HIS A 46 23.43 11.10 12.48
C HIS A 46 23.18 12.19 11.42
N GLU A 47 23.99 12.23 10.34
CA GLU A 47 23.80 13.16 9.22
C GLU A 47 22.75 12.69 8.19
N VAL A 48 22.21 11.47 8.33
CA VAL A 48 21.17 10.92 7.43
C VAL A 48 19.91 10.56 8.21
N ASN A 49 18.86 11.33 8.01
CA ASN A 49 17.53 11.03 8.52
C ASN A 49 16.89 9.91 7.68
N LYS A 50 16.33 8.91 8.35
CA LYS A 50 15.68 7.77 7.72
C LYS A 50 14.21 7.75 8.07
N ARG A 51 13.33 7.74 7.07
CA ARG A 51 11.88 7.71 7.24
C ARG A 51 11.24 6.64 6.38
N PHE A 52 10.55 5.70 7.00
CA PHE A 52 9.80 4.69 6.26
C PHE A 52 8.57 5.31 5.58
N LEU A 53 8.45 5.09 4.27
CA LEU A 53 7.35 5.60 3.44
C LEU A 53 6.21 4.58 3.36
N LEU A 54 6.52 3.31 3.08
CA LEU A 54 5.52 2.26 2.92
C LEU A 54 5.79 1.11 3.88
N ARG A 55 4.70 0.50 4.34
CA ARG A 55 4.69 -0.63 5.26
C ARG A 55 3.63 -1.64 4.84
N THR A 56 3.84 -2.90 5.19
CA THR A 56 2.79 -3.93 5.05
C THR A 56 1.63 -3.66 6.00
N SER A 57 0.57 -4.47 5.87
CA SER A 57 -0.55 -4.44 6.80
C SER A 57 -0.14 -4.86 8.23
N PRO A 58 -1.02 -4.65 9.23
CA PRO A 58 -0.80 -5.14 10.59
C PRO A 58 -0.68 -6.66 10.70
N TYR A 59 -1.20 -7.39 9.72
CA TYR A 59 -1.11 -8.85 9.60
C TYR A 59 -0.20 -9.18 8.40
N ALA A 60 1.04 -9.56 8.68
CA ALA A 60 2.05 -9.84 7.68
C ALA A 60 2.93 -11.02 8.08
N ARG A 61 3.60 -11.61 7.10
CA ARG A 61 4.65 -12.60 7.32
C ARG A 61 5.75 -12.48 6.28
N THR A 62 6.98 -12.73 6.67
CA THR A 62 8.12 -12.92 5.77
C THR A 62 8.29 -14.40 5.46
N VAL A 63 8.55 -14.73 4.20
CA VAL A 63 8.93 -16.09 3.79
C VAL A 63 10.42 -16.08 3.42
N ASN A 64 11.20 -16.96 4.03
CA ASN A 64 12.62 -17.09 3.74
C ASN A 64 12.85 -17.81 2.41
N VAL A 65 13.90 -17.42 1.69
CA VAL A 65 14.34 -18.04 0.44
C VAL A 65 15.46 -19.07 0.70
N PRO A 66 15.56 -20.15 -0.10
CA PRO A 66 14.69 -20.52 -1.22
C PRO A 66 13.35 -21.11 -0.77
N THR A 67 12.26 -20.77 -1.48
CA THR A 67 10.92 -21.33 -1.23
C THR A 67 10.23 -21.62 -2.55
N PHE A 68 9.44 -22.70 -2.60
CA PHE A 68 8.65 -23.04 -3.78
C PHE A 68 7.29 -22.37 -3.72
N ILE A 69 6.99 -21.55 -4.73
CA ILE A 69 5.73 -20.84 -4.87
C ILE A 69 4.91 -21.52 -5.95
N ASN A 70 3.73 -22.02 -5.59
CA ASN A 70 2.82 -22.73 -6.49
C ASN A 70 1.42 -22.14 -6.37
N LEU A 71 0.71 -22.04 -7.50
CA LEU A 71 -0.67 -21.58 -7.56
C LEU A 71 -1.63 -22.45 -6.74
N ALA A 72 -1.32 -23.73 -6.53
CA ALA A 72 -2.08 -24.62 -5.65
C ALA A 72 -2.18 -24.09 -4.20
N GLN A 73 -1.27 -23.20 -3.76
CA GLN A 73 -1.34 -22.54 -2.46
C GLN A 73 -2.59 -21.66 -2.29
N ILE A 74 -3.25 -21.26 -3.39
CA ILE A 74 -4.51 -20.52 -3.34
C ILE A 74 -5.65 -21.36 -2.73
N GLU A 75 -5.60 -22.68 -2.92
CA GLU A 75 -6.62 -23.59 -2.37
C GLU A 75 -6.52 -23.71 -0.84
N GLN A 76 -5.35 -23.39 -0.29
CA GLN A 76 -5.10 -23.37 1.15
C GLN A 76 -5.41 -21.99 1.68
N SER A 77 -6.47 -21.88 2.48
CA SER A 77 -6.77 -20.63 3.18
C SER A 77 -5.61 -20.25 4.11
N PRO A 78 -5.06 -19.02 4.02
CA PRO A 78 -4.02 -18.58 4.93
C PRO A 78 -4.51 -18.65 6.38
N LEU A 79 -3.75 -19.36 7.23
CA LEU A 79 -4.04 -19.44 8.67
C LEU A 79 -3.60 -18.13 9.33
N GLU A 80 -4.48 -17.50 10.12
CA GLU A 80 -4.17 -16.23 10.79
C GLU A 80 -2.92 -16.32 11.68
N GLY A 81 -2.70 -17.48 12.31
CA GLY A 81 -1.52 -17.74 13.14
C GLY A 81 -0.19 -17.72 12.39
N GLU A 82 -0.18 -17.76 11.06
CA GLU A 82 1.03 -17.64 10.24
C GLU A 82 1.47 -16.19 10.03
N PHE A 83 0.60 -15.20 10.32
CA PHE A 83 0.86 -13.77 10.12
C PHE A 83 1.26 -13.11 11.43
N THR A 84 2.45 -13.47 11.92
CA THR A 84 2.97 -13.06 13.24
C THR A 84 3.61 -11.68 13.26
N GLN A 85 3.84 -11.06 12.11
CA GLN A 85 4.53 -9.79 11.97
C GLN A 85 3.58 -8.66 11.57
N SER A 86 4.01 -7.42 11.79
CA SER A 86 3.17 -6.24 11.62
C SER A 86 3.95 -5.08 11.02
N ASN A 87 3.33 -4.32 10.12
CA ASN A 87 3.84 -3.03 9.64
C ASN A 87 5.30 -3.06 9.14
N ILE A 88 5.66 -4.15 8.44
CA ILE A 88 7.00 -4.42 7.94
C ILE A 88 7.36 -3.34 6.93
N PRO A 89 8.47 -2.61 7.12
CA PRO A 89 8.91 -1.57 6.19
C PRO A 89 9.34 -2.14 4.84
N VAL A 90 8.92 -1.48 3.75
CA VAL A 90 9.21 -1.91 2.37
C VAL A 90 9.61 -0.75 1.45
N ALA A 91 9.50 0.49 1.92
CA ALA A 91 10.09 1.66 1.26
C ALA A 91 10.61 2.65 2.31
N VAL A 92 11.79 3.23 2.05
CA VAL A 92 12.45 4.17 2.95
C VAL A 92 12.94 5.40 2.18
N LEU A 93 12.76 6.56 2.79
CA LEU A 93 13.35 7.84 2.40
C LEU A 93 14.57 8.09 3.29
N LEU A 94 15.67 8.48 2.66
CA LEU A 94 16.93 8.86 3.29
C LEU A 94 17.22 10.32 2.90
N GLU A 95 17.42 11.19 3.88
CA GLU A 95 17.69 12.62 3.64
C GLU A 95 18.88 13.09 4.46
N GLY A 96 19.76 13.87 3.84
CA GLY A 96 20.89 14.47 4.53
C GLY A 96 22.19 14.36 3.73
N VAL A 97 23.30 14.18 4.42
CA VAL A 97 24.64 14.16 3.83
C VAL A 97 25.20 12.75 3.83
N PHE A 98 25.55 12.25 2.64
CA PHE A 98 26.02 10.89 2.44
C PHE A 98 27.55 10.88 2.29
N PRO A 99 28.25 9.93 2.95
CA PRO A 99 29.65 9.67 2.65
C PRO A 99 29.78 9.07 1.25
N SER A 100 30.83 9.45 0.55
CA SER A 100 31.13 8.89 -0.76
C SER A 100 31.51 7.42 -0.64
N VAL A 101 30.98 6.59 -1.54
CA VAL A 101 31.39 5.18 -1.68
C VAL A 101 32.88 5.06 -2.02
N PHE A 102 33.47 6.11 -2.58
CA PHE A 102 34.87 6.16 -2.99
C PHE A 102 35.82 6.66 -1.90
N THR A 103 35.31 7.05 -0.72
CA THR A 103 36.17 7.39 0.42
C THR A 103 37.07 6.20 0.75
N ASN A 104 38.37 6.47 0.97
CA ASN A 104 39.42 5.48 1.21
C ASN A 104 39.67 4.48 0.05
N ARG A 105 39.25 4.80 -1.19
CA ARG A 105 39.58 3.99 -2.37
C ARG A 105 40.72 4.63 -3.18
N PRO A 106 41.58 3.85 -3.84
CA PRO A 106 42.62 4.39 -4.72
C PRO A 106 42.00 5.00 -5.99
N LEU A 107 41.88 6.32 -6.01
CA LEU A 107 41.14 7.05 -7.06
C LEU A 107 41.91 7.21 -8.38
N ALA A 108 43.23 7.14 -8.34
CA ALA A 108 44.11 7.38 -9.49
C ALA A 108 43.86 6.41 -10.67
N ALA A 109 43.41 5.19 -10.37
CA ALA A 109 43.11 4.16 -11.37
C ALA A 109 41.79 4.42 -12.14
N TYR A 110 40.88 5.24 -11.61
CA TYR A 110 39.54 5.41 -12.17
C TYR A 110 39.43 6.52 -13.22
N ASN A 111 40.46 7.37 -13.36
CA ASN A 111 40.42 8.52 -14.27
C ASN A 111 41.63 8.60 -15.20
N ASN A 112 42.26 7.48 -15.56
CA ASN A 112 43.42 7.44 -16.48
C ASN A 112 44.53 8.47 -16.12
N GLY A 113 44.74 8.74 -14.83
CA GLY A 113 45.72 9.74 -14.36
C GLY A 113 45.25 11.21 -14.40
N ASN A 114 44.06 11.52 -14.89
CA ASN A 114 43.53 12.89 -14.88
C ASN A 114 43.09 13.30 -13.46
N PRO A 115 43.38 14.54 -13.03
CA PRO A 115 42.91 15.06 -11.75
C PRO A 115 41.39 15.23 -11.78
N PHE A 116 40.68 14.67 -10.81
CA PHE A 116 39.27 14.97 -10.59
C PHE A 116 39.05 15.50 -9.17
N ARG A 117 38.06 16.37 -9.01
CA ARG A 117 37.69 16.93 -7.72
C ARG A 117 36.87 15.91 -6.94
N PHE A 118 37.53 15.10 -6.12
CA PHE A 118 36.87 14.16 -5.23
C PHE A 118 36.05 14.90 -4.16
N ARG A 119 34.84 14.38 -3.88
CA ARG A 119 33.97 14.85 -2.80
C ARG A 119 33.77 13.70 -1.83
N GLU A 120 34.30 13.84 -0.62
CA GLU A 120 34.14 12.85 0.46
C GLU A 120 32.70 12.80 0.99
N LYS A 121 32.00 13.93 0.96
CA LYS A 121 30.61 14.08 1.40
C LYS A 121 29.76 14.72 0.30
N SER A 122 28.50 14.28 0.21
CA SER A 122 27.52 14.88 -0.70
C SER A 122 27.10 16.28 -0.25
N VAL A 123 26.44 17.04 -1.12
CA VAL A 123 25.51 18.09 -0.66
C VAL A 123 24.33 17.44 0.08
N PRO A 124 23.55 18.19 0.89
CA PRO A 124 22.27 17.70 1.37
C PRO A 124 21.44 17.16 0.20
N THR A 125 21.09 15.89 0.24
CA THR A 125 20.39 15.21 -0.84
C THR A 125 19.41 14.19 -0.28
N ARG A 126 18.58 13.64 -1.17
CA ARG A 126 17.47 12.75 -0.83
C ARG A 126 17.58 11.49 -1.67
N MET A 127 17.27 10.34 -1.08
CA MET A 127 17.25 9.05 -1.75
C MET A 127 16.03 8.26 -1.28
N ILE A 128 15.28 7.67 -2.21
CA ILE A 128 14.18 6.77 -1.89
C ILE A 128 14.55 5.37 -2.36
N VAL A 129 14.41 4.39 -1.47
CA VAL A 129 14.64 2.97 -1.76
C VAL A 129 13.30 2.24 -1.61
N VAL A 130 12.93 1.49 -2.65
CA VAL A 130 11.73 0.64 -2.70
C VAL A 130 12.18 -0.77 -3.03
N SER A 131 11.71 -1.77 -2.28
CA SER A 131 12.16 -3.17 -2.39
C SER A 131 11.44 -4.00 -3.46
N ASP A 132 10.73 -3.34 -4.38
CA ASP A 132 10.03 -3.97 -5.48
C ASP A 132 10.21 -3.14 -6.77
N ALA A 133 10.78 -3.78 -7.80
CA ALA A 133 10.99 -3.19 -9.11
C ALA A 133 9.72 -3.18 -9.97
N ASP A 134 8.73 -4.05 -9.67
CA ASP A 134 7.47 -4.09 -10.40
C ASP A 134 6.56 -2.90 -10.09
N VAL A 135 6.81 -2.15 -9.01
CA VAL A 135 6.03 -0.96 -8.62
C VAL A 135 5.97 0.08 -9.73
N ILE A 136 7.03 0.20 -10.54
CA ILE A 136 7.15 1.17 -11.64
C ILE A 136 6.84 0.56 -13.02
N ARG A 137 6.55 -0.74 -13.10
CA ARG A 137 6.44 -1.46 -14.36
C ARG A 137 5.05 -1.31 -14.98
N ASN A 138 4.98 -0.71 -16.16
CA ASN A 138 3.78 -0.76 -16.99
C ASN A 138 3.63 -2.14 -17.66
N GLU A 139 2.39 -2.60 -17.78
CA GLU A 139 2.10 -3.81 -18.56
C GLU A 139 1.94 -3.47 -20.04
N VAL A 140 2.51 -4.30 -20.91
CA VAL A 140 2.40 -4.14 -22.37
C VAL A 140 1.55 -5.26 -22.92
N ARG A 141 0.52 -4.91 -23.69
CA ARG A 141 -0.34 -5.85 -24.39
C ARG A 141 -0.01 -5.81 -25.88
N ARG A 142 0.12 -6.98 -26.50
CA ARG A 142 0.15 -7.10 -27.96
C ARG A 142 -1.24 -7.46 -28.48
N ARG A 143 -1.68 -6.76 -29.53
CA ARG A 143 -2.88 -7.04 -30.32
C ARG A 143 -2.47 -6.94 -31.81
N GLY A 144 -3.30 -7.41 -32.72
CA GLY A 144 -3.02 -7.39 -34.17
C GLY A 144 -2.76 -5.99 -34.77
N ASP A 145 -3.13 -4.92 -34.06
CA ASP A 145 -2.92 -3.50 -34.40
C ASP A 145 -1.66 -2.90 -33.75
N GLY A 146 -0.93 -3.64 -32.91
CA GLY A 146 0.32 -3.19 -32.29
C GLY A 146 0.44 -3.49 -30.79
N ALA A 147 1.42 -2.84 -30.16
CA ALA A 147 1.64 -2.91 -28.72
C ALA A 147 0.99 -1.73 -27.99
N TYR A 148 0.10 -2.01 -27.04
CA TYR A 148 -0.56 -1.02 -26.19
C TYR A 148 -0.01 -1.07 -24.77
N ILE A 149 0.39 0.08 -24.23
CA ILE A 149 0.90 0.22 -22.87
C ILE A 149 -0.26 0.53 -21.93
N ILE A 150 -0.44 -0.31 -20.92
CA ILE A 150 -1.47 -0.14 -19.89
C ILE A 150 -0.98 0.92 -18.88
N PRO A 151 -1.84 1.87 -18.45
CA PRO A 151 -1.48 2.83 -17.42
C PRO A 151 -0.96 2.17 -16.14
N LEU A 152 0.05 2.78 -15.51
CA LEU A 152 0.69 2.21 -14.33
C LEU A 152 -0.32 2.08 -13.19
N GLY A 153 -0.40 0.89 -12.58
CA GLY A 153 -1.35 0.59 -11.50
C GLY A 153 -2.75 0.19 -11.97
N PHE A 154 -3.07 0.18 -13.25
CA PHE A 154 -4.36 -0.34 -13.73
C PHE A 154 -4.36 -1.87 -13.79
N ASP A 155 -5.27 -2.50 -13.05
CA ASP A 155 -5.51 -3.94 -13.11
C ASP A 155 -6.72 -4.24 -14.02
N ARG A 156 -6.44 -4.97 -15.09
CA ARG A 156 -7.41 -5.38 -16.12
C ARG A 156 -8.44 -6.41 -15.64
N TYR A 157 -8.10 -7.20 -14.62
CA TYR A 157 -8.96 -8.28 -14.16
C TYR A 157 -10.03 -7.75 -13.22
N THR A 158 -9.68 -6.75 -12.42
CA THR A 158 -10.59 -6.08 -11.49
C THR A 158 -11.16 -4.77 -12.02
N ASN A 159 -10.62 -4.24 -13.13
CA ASN A 159 -10.90 -2.89 -13.65
C ASN A 159 -10.66 -1.79 -12.60
N GLN A 160 -9.70 -2.00 -11.70
CA GLN A 160 -9.34 -1.04 -10.66
C GLN A 160 -7.99 -0.38 -10.94
N THR A 161 -7.84 0.88 -10.51
CA THR A 161 -6.58 1.62 -10.62
C THR A 161 -5.96 1.82 -9.22
N TYR A 162 -4.80 1.21 -9.02
CA TYR A 162 -3.96 1.34 -7.82
C TYR A 162 -3.13 2.63 -7.83
N GLY A 163 -2.58 2.97 -6.66
CA GLY A 163 -1.84 4.22 -6.43
C GLY A 163 -0.41 4.27 -7.00
N ASN A 164 0.03 3.23 -7.73
CA ASN A 164 1.41 3.11 -8.22
C ASN A 164 1.87 4.31 -9.04
N LYS A 165 1.03 4.78 -9.99
CA LYS A 165 1.35 5.95 -10.82
C LYS A 165 1.61 7.19 -9.97
N ASP A 166 0.67 7.50 -9.08
CA ASP A 166 0.75 8.69 -8.25
C ASP A 166 1.91 8.60 -7.24
N PHE A 167 2.19 7.41 -6.71
CA PHE A 167 3.36 7.17 -5.87
C PHE A 167 4.66 7.51 -6.60
N VAL A 168 4.85 7.00 -7.82
CA VAL A 168 6.05 7.26 -8.63
C VAL A 168 6.18 8.73 -8.98
N VAL A 169 5.10 9.36 -9.42
CA VAL A 169 5.10 10.81 -9.73
C VAL A 169 5.43 11.63 -8.48
N ASN A 170 4.87 11.28 -7.32
CA ASN A 170 5.18 11.96 -6.07
C ASN A 170 6.62 11.74 -5.60
N MET A 171 7.19 10.55 -5.79
CA MET A 171 8.61 10.29 -5.51
C MET A 171 9.51 11.19 -6.36
N VAL A 172 9.29 11.22 -7.68
CA VAL A 172 10.07 12.05 -8.60
C VAL A 172 9.93 13.53 -8.26
N ASN A 173 8.71 13.99 -7.98
CA ASN A 173 8.48 15.37 -7.58
C ASN A 173 9.19 15.68 -6.25
N TYR A 174 9.13 14.81 -5.24
CA TYR A 174 9.80 15.03 -3.96
C TYR A 174 11.32 15.12 -4.08
N LEU A 175 11.91 14.26 -4.91
CA LEU A 175 13.34 14.23 -5.13
C LEU A 175 13.85 15.48 -5.88
N ASN A 176 12.96 16.15 -6.63
CA ASN A 176 13.26 17.38 -7.37
C ASN A 176 12.65 18.65 -6.73
N ASP A 177 11.96 18.55 -5.58
CA ASP A 177 11.28 19.68 -4.95
C ASP A 177 12.23 20.46 -4.03
N ASP A 178 12.84 21.50 -4.58
CA ASP A 178 13.68 22.44 -3.84
C ASP A 178 12.87 23.49 -3.05
N SER A 179 11.58 23.64 -3.39
CA SER A 179 10.72 24.73 -2.92
C SER A 179 9.72 24.32 -1.83
N GLY A 180 9.56 23.02 -1.57
CA GLY A 180 8.62 22.47 -0.60
C GLY A 180 7.14 22.59 -1.01
N LEU A 181 6.86 22.94 -2.27
CA LEU A 181 5.51 23.15 -2.80
C LEU A 181 4.65 21.89 -2.71
N MET A 182 5.24 20.70 -2.69
CA MET A 182 4.48 19.46 -2.59
C MET A 182 3.76 19.30 -1.24
N ASN A 183 4.21 20.01 -0.19
CA ASN A 183 3.49 20.02 1.09
C ASN A 183 2.12 20.71 1.02
N LEU A 184 1.93 21.62 0.05
CA LEU A 184 0.76 22.49 -0.08
C LEU A 184 -0.39 21.87 -0.90
N LYS A 185 -0.17 20.72 -1.54
CA LYS A 185 -1.18 20.09 -2.40
C LYS A 185 -2.26 19.40 -1.55
N SER A 186 -3.39 20.09 -1.38
CA SER A 186 -4.56 19.68 -0.58
C SER A 186 -5.65 19.07 -1.44
N ARG A 187 -5.58 17.77 -1.74
CA ARG A 187 -6.77 17.00 -2.17
C ARG A 187 -6.83 15.69 -1.42
N GLU A 188 -7.77 15.59 -0.48
CA GLU A 188 -8.08 14.38 0.28
C GLU A 188 -9.17 13.58 -0.43
N PHE A 189 -8.86 12.38 -0.92
CA PHE A 189 -9.87 11.37 -1.21
C PHE A 189 -9.48 10.10 -0.43
N LYS A 190 -10.20 9.83 0.65
CA LYS A 190 -9.92 8.69 1.54
C LYS A 190 -10.75 7.48 1.09
N LEU A 191 -10.17 6.62 0.25
CA LEU A 191 -10.68 5.26 0.11
C LEU A 191 -10.17 4.44 1.29
N ARG A 192 -10.99 4.31 2.33
CA ARG A 192 -10.71 3.40 3.44
C ARG A 192 -11.00 1.97 2.96
N LEU A 193 -9.98 1.13 2.88
CA LEU A 193 -10.20 -0.29 2.71
C LEU A 193 -11.00 -0.82 3.90
N LEU A 194 -12.04 -1.59 3.62
CA LEU A 194 -12.85 -2.24 4.64
C LEU A 194 -12.06 -3.41 5.22
N ASP A 195 -11.89 -3.43 6.55
CA ASP A 195 -11.29 -4.55 7.27
C ASP A 195 -12.24 -5.75 7.21
N LYS A 196 -11.96 -6.67 6.28
CA LYS A 196 -12.82 -7.83 6.02
C LYS A 196 -12.90 -8.76 7.23
N ASN A 197 -11.86 -8.82 8.07
CA ASN A 197 -11.84 -9.68 9.25
C ASN A 197 -12.81 -9.15 10.30
N LYS A 198 -12.77 -7.85 10.59
CA LYS A 198 -13.77 -7.22 11.48
C LYS A 198 -15.20 -7.36 10.97
N VAL A 199 -15.40 -7.28 9.66
CA VAL A 199 -16.72 -7.47 9.06
C VAL A 199 -17.22 -8.90 9.25
N LEU A 200 -16.34 -9.90 9.09
CA LEU A 200 -16.70 -11.31 9.29
C LEU A 200 -16.98 -11.62 10.76
N GLU A 201 -16.12 -11.15 11.67
CA GLU A 201 -16.24 -11.37 13.11
C GLU A 201 -17.54 -10.78 13.68
N HIS A 202 -17.88 -9.54 13.28
CA HIS A 202 -19.07 -8.87 13.79
C HIS A 202 -20.32 -9.07 12.92
N ARG A 203 -20.26 -9.91 11.88
CA ARG A 203 -21.34 -10.09 10.91
C ARG A 203 -22.66 -10.46 11.57
N THR A 204 -22.64 -11.46 12.47
CA THR A 204 -23.82 -11.96 13.19
C THR A 204 -24.40 -10.89 14.11
N LYS A 205 -23.54 -10.18 14.85
CA LYS A 205 -23.95 -9.05 15.70
C LYS A 205 -24.70 -7.98 14.90
N TRP A 206 -24.15 -7.56 13.75
CA TRP A 206 -24.78 -6.55 12.91
C TRP A 206 -26.06 -7.05 12.22
N GLN A 207 -26.11 -8.32 11.81
CA GLN A 207 -27.32 -8.93 11.24
C GLN A 207 -28.46 -8.99 12.26
N VAL A 208 -28.19 -9.45 13.48
CA VAL A 208 -29.19 -9.53 14.55
C VAL A 208 -29.69 -8.14 14.92
N LEU A 209 -28.79 -7.16 15.03
CA LEU A 209 -29.14 -5.79 15.34
C LEU A 209 -30.07 -5.18 14.28
N ASN A 210 -29.70 -5.32 13.00
CA ASN A 210 -30.48 -4.79 11.87
C ASN A 210 -31.80 -5.54 11.63
N LEU A 211 -31.92 -6.78 12.10
CA LEU A 211 -33.18 -7.53 12.05
C LEU A 211 -34.11 -7.17 13.22
N LEU A 212 -33.60 -7.20 14.45
CA LEU A 212 -34.42 -7.04 15.64
C LEU A 212 -34.90 -5.60 15.84
N ILE A 213 -34.06 -4.59 15.57
CA ILE A 213 -34.45 -3.20 15.82
C ILE A 213 -35.69 -2.78 15.00
N PRO A 214 -35.75 -2.95 13.67
CA PRO A 214 -36.93 -2.58 12.90
C PRO A 214 -38.18 -3.36 13.31
N SER A 215 -38.05 -4.65 13.59
CA SER A 215 -39.16 -5.50 14.05
C SER A 215 -39.71 -5.04 15.41
N LEU A 216 -38.84 -4.66 16.35
CA LEU A 216 -39.26 -4.15 17.66
C LEU A 216 -40.00 -2.81 17.53
N ILE A 217 -39.50 -1.91 16.68
CA ILE A 217 -40.16 -0.62 16.42
C ILE A 217 -41.57 -0.84 15.88
N LEU A 218 -41.74 -1.78 14.94
CA LEU A 218 -43.05 -2.13 14.37
C LEU A 218 -44.00 -2.68 15.43
N MET A 219 -43.53 -3.60 16.28
CA MET A 219 -44.31 -4.13 17.39
C MET A 219 -44.76 -3.04 18.37
N ILE A 220 -43.86 -2.13 18.72
CA ILE A 220 -44.17 -1.00 19.61
C ILE A 220 -45.24 -0.10 18.95
N PHE A 221 -45.11 0.19 17.66
CA PHE A 221 -46.09 0.99 16.93
C PHE A 221 -47.47 0.35 16.92
N VAL A 222 -47.54 -0.97 16.66
CA VAL A 222 -48.79 -1.74 16.71
C VAL A 222 -49.37 -1.75 18.13
N ALA A 223 -48.55 -1.94 19.16
CA ALA A 223 -49.01 -1.92 20.55
C ALA A 223 -49.57 -0.55 20.95
N ILE A 224 -48.88 0.54 20.62
CA ILE A 224 -49.36 1.91 20.85
C ILE A 224 -50.68 2.15 20.12
N TRP A 225 -50.77 1.75 18.85
CA TRP A 225 -51.99 1.90 18.06
C TRP A 225 -53.18 1.13 18.66
N LEU A 226 -52.95 -0.09 19.13
CA LEU A 226 -53.98 -0.90 19.81
C LEU A 226 -54.43 -0.27 21.14
N LEU A 227 -53.50 0.28 21.93
CA LEU A 227 -53.82 0.97 23.18
C LEU A 227 -54.62 2.26 22.95
N VAL A 228 -54.24 3.08 21.97
CA VAL A 228 -54.97 4.29 21.59
C VAL A 228 -56.35 3.94 21.05
N ARG A 229 -56.46 2.91 20.20
CA ARG A 229 -57.73 2.43 19.65
C ARG A 229 -58.67 1.95 20.76
N ARG A 230 -58.17 1.17 21.72
CA ARG A 230 -58.98 0.72 22.88
C ARG A 230 -59.50 1.90 23.69
N LYS A 231 -58.69 2.95 23.93
CA LYS A 231 -59.12 4.14 24.68
C LYS A 231 -60.11 5.07 23.93
N ARG A 232 -60.14 5.04 22.59
CA ARG A 232 -61.03 5.92 21.80
C ARG A 232 -62.31 5.26 21.29
N TYR A 233 -62.35 3.93 21.13
CA TYR A 233 -63.45 3.24 20.43
C TYR A 233 -64.10 2.10 21.21
N VAL A 234 -63.59 1.75 22.39
CA VAL A 234 -64.28 0.85 23.33
C VAL A 234 -64.73 1.70 24.50
N LYS A 235 -66.04 1.70 24.76
CA LYS A 235 -66.75 2.50 25.77
C LYS A 235 -66.07 2.50 27.13
#